data_AF-A0A438J1Z7-F1
#
_entry.id   AF-A0A438J1Z7-F1
#
_cell.length_a   1.000
_cell.length_b   1.000
_cell.length_c   1.000
_cell.angle_alpha   90.00
_cell.angle_beta   90.00
_cell.angle_gamma   90.00
#
_symmetry.space_group_name_H-M   'P 1'
#
loop_
_entity.id
_entity.type
_entity.pdbx_description
1 polymer ?
#
loop_
_entity_poly.entity_id
_entity_poly.type
_entity_poly.pdbx_seq_one_letter_code
_entity_poly.pdbx_strand_id
1 'polypeptide(L)'
;MWLRVEGFKDLLRSWWQGMVVSGRASYKLATKLKGMKQNLKIWNREVFGNLESNKLAALQQVDYWDQVESERRLSEEEFSRRKKRKKAMLNGSRWMRSTGDNYQGSCG
;
A
#
# COMPACT_ATOMS: atom_id res chain seq x y z
N MET A 1 -20.47 -7.14 1.15
CA MET A 1 -20.59 -6.19 0.04
C MET A 1 -20.94 -6.90 -1.28
N TRP A 2 -20.21 -7.94 -1.70
CA TRP A 2 -20.46 -8.65 -2.97
C TRP A 2 -21.85 -9.27 -3.11
N LEU A 3 -22.40 -9.89 -2.06
CA LEU A 3 -23.74 -10.51 -2.11
C LEU A 3 -24.90 -9.53 -2.35
N ARG A 4 -24.65 -8.22 -2.25
CA ARG A 4 -25.61 -7.16 -2.55
C ARG A 4 -25.49 -6.64 -3.99
N VAL A 5 -24.43 -7.01 -4.72
CA VAL A 5 -24.27 -6.67 -6.13
C VAL A 5 -25.24 -7.54 -6.93
N GLU A 6 -26.07 -6.89 -7.73
CA GLU A 6 -27.03 -7.56 -8.59
C GLU A 6 -26.31 -8.52 -9.57
N GLY A 7 -26.88 -9.71 -9.77
CA GLY A 7 -26.28 -10.73 -10.64
C GLY A 7 -25.05 -11.46 -10.07
N PHE A 8 -24.52 -11.09 -8.91
CA PHE A 8 -23.32 -11.74 -8.34
C PHE A 8 -23.49 -13.25 -8.13
N LYS A 9 -24.66 -13.68 -7.63
CA LYS A 9 -24.94 -15.10 -7.39
C LYS A 9 -25.04 -15.89 -8.70
N ASP A 10 -25.60 -15.28 -9.74
CA ASP A 10 -25.74 -15.92 -11.06
C ASP A 10 -24.39 -16.03 -11.77
N LEU A 11 -23.53 -15.01 -11.61
CA LEU A 11 -22.15 -15.05 -12.06
C LEU A 11 -21.35 -16.19 -11.41
N LEU A 12 -21.46 -16.35 -10.08
CA LEU A 12 -20.83 -17.46 -9.36
C LEU A 12 -21.33 -18.82 -9.86
N ARG A 13 -22.64 -18.95 -10.09
CA ARG A 13 -23.25 -20.17 -10.61
C ARG A 13 -22.74 -20.50 -12.01
N SER A 14 -22.67 -19.50 -12.89
CA SER A 14 -22.13 -19.63 -14.24
C SER A 14 -20.68 -20.13 -14.24
N TRP A 15 -19.80 -19.51 -13.44
CA TRP A 15 -18.43 -19.96 -13.31
C TRP A 15 -18.32 -21.39 -12.76
N TRP A 16 -19.10 -21.73 -11.74
CA TRP A 16 -19.07 -23.05 -11.14
C TRP A 16 -19.49 -24.15 -12.12
N GLN A 17 -20.52 -23.89 -12.91
CA GLN A 17 -21.06 -24.82 -13.90
C GLN A 17 -20.13 -24.94 -15.12
N GLY A 18 -19.53 -23.83 -15.56
CA GLY A 18 -18.57 -23.82 -16.68
C GLY A 18 -17.25 -24.55 -16.40
N MET A 19 -16.89 -24.76 -15.13
CA MET A 19 -15.70 -25.53 -14.77
C MET A 19 -15.95 -27.04 -14.93
N VAL A 20 -15.33 -27.64 -15.94
CA VAL A 20 -15.27 -29.10 -16.12
C VAL A 20 -13.93 -29.61 -15.56
N VAL A 21 -13.99 -30.45 -14.54
CA VAL A 21 -12.81 -31.04 -13.89
C VAL A 21 -13.02 -32.54 -13.77
N SER A 22 -12.04 -33.34 -14.19
CA SER A 22 -12.04 -34.80 -14.06
C SER A 22 -11.26 -35.27 -12.81
N GLY A 23 -11.49 -36.51 -12.36
CA GLY A 23 -10.81 -37.13 -11.22
C GLY A 23 -11.69 -37.38 -9.98
N ARG A 24 -11.05 -37.65 -8.84
CA ARG A 24 -11.71 -37.94 -7.55
C ARG A 24 -12.51 -36.73 -7.06
N ALA A 25 -13.59 -36.97 -6.32
CA ALA A 25 -14.49 -35.91 -5.85
C ALA A 25 -13.76 -34.81 -5.06
N SER A 26 -12.82 -35.19 -4.19
CA SER A 26 -11.99 -34.24 -3.42
C SER A 26 -11.13 -33.36 -4.32
N TYR A 27 -10.50 -33.94 -5.35
CA TYR A 27 -9.70 -33.20 -6.32
C TYR A 27 -10.56 -32.25 -7.16
N LYS A 28 -11.71 -32.73 -7.66
CA LYS A 28 -12.67 -31.90 -8.40
C LYS A 28 -13.09 -30.67 -7.59
N LEU A 29 -13.44 -30.86 -6.32
CA LEU A 29 -13.83 -29.78 -5.42
C LEU A 29 -12.68 -28.78 -5.20
N ALA A 30 -11.48 -29.27 -4.85
CA ALA A 30 -10.33 -28.42 -4.60
C ALA A 30 -9.94 -27.56 -5.82
N THR A 31 -9.98 -28.17 -7.01
CA THR A 31 -9.66 -27.49 -8.28
C THR A 31 -10.72 -26.44 -8.63
N LYS A 32 -12.01 -26.75 -8.49
CA LYS A 32 -13.07 -25.76 -8.71
C LYS A 32 -12.98 -24.58 -7.75
N LEU A 33 -12.71 -24.82 -6.46
CA LEU A 33 -12.53 -23.76 -5.47
C LEU A 33 -11.32 -22.87 -5.79
N LYS A 34 -10.22 -23.44 -6.27
CA LYS A 34 -9.06 -22.65 -6.75
C LYS A 34 -9.45 -21.77 -7.95
N GLY A 35 -10.21 -22.31 -8.90
CA GLY A 35 -10.71 -21.55 -10.04
C GLY A 35 -11.62 -20.39 -9.60
N MET A 36 -12.60 -20.66 -8.73
CA MET A 36 -13.48 -19.63 -8.17
C MET A 36 -12.70 -18.50 -7.48
N LYS A 37 -11.68 -18.85 -6.70
CA LYS A 37 -10.82 -17.86 -6.02
C LYS A 37 -10.15 -16.91 -7.01
N GLN A 38 -9.70 -17.41 -8.16
CA GLN A 38 -9.08 -16.56 -9.19
C GLN A 38 -10.11 -15.69 -9.91
N ASN A 39 -11.24 -16.26 -10.30
CA ASN A 39 -12.32 -15.50 -10.94
C ASN A 39 -12.80 -14.35 -10.03
N LEU A 40 -12.95 -14.61 -8.72
CA LEU A 40 -13.31 -13.58 -7.74
C LEU A 40 -12.25 -12.48 -7.63
N LYS A 41 -10.95 -12.81 -7.71
CA LYS A 41 -9.88 -11.80 -7.68
C LYS A 41 -9.95 -10.87 -8.90
N ILE A 42 -10.13 -11.45 -10.08
CA ILE A 42 -10.22 -10.70 -11.34
C ILE A 42 -11.46 -9.81 -11.30
N TRP A 43 -12.62 -10.39 -11.02
CA TRP A 43 -13.89 -9.66 -10.94
C TRP A 43 -13.87 -8.55 -9.89
N ASN A 44 -13.27 -8.79 -8.72
CA ASN A 44 -13.16 -7.76 -7.70
C ASN A 44 -12.31 -6.58 -8.18
N ARG A 45 -11.26 -6.84 -8.97
CA ARG A 45 -10.45 -5.78 -9.60
C ARG A 45 -11.22 -5.03 -10.70
N GLU A 46 -12.01 -5.74 -11.50
CA GLU A 46 -12.78 -5.16 -12.60
C GLU A 46 -13.97 -4.32 -12.12
N VAL A 47 -14.71 -4.82 -11.12
CA VAL A 47 -15.93 -4.16 -10.64
C VAL A 47 -15.68 -3.11 -9.57
N PHE A 48 -14.71 -3.33 -8.68
CA PHE A 48 -14.40 -2.40 -7.59
C PHE A 48 -13.06 -1.66 -7.79
N GLY A 49 -12.39 -1.86 -8.92
CA GLY A 49 -11.08 -1.28 -9.20
C GLY A 49 -9.95 -1.93 -8.40
N ASN A 50 -8.74 -1.38 -8.50
CA ASN A 50 -7.67 -1.70 -7.56
C ASN A 50 -7.90 -0.89 -6.28
N LEU A 51 -8.67 -1.44 -5.35
CA LEU A 51 -8.98 -0.80 -4.05
C LEU A 51 -7.70 -0.31 -3.34
N GLU A 52 -6.59 -1.05 -3.49
CA GLU A 52 -5.28 -0.66 -2.96
C GLU A 52 -4.67 0.54 -3.70
N SER A 53 -4.78 0.61 -5.03
CA SER A 53 -4.35 1.80 -5.78
C SER A 53 -5.21 3.02 -5.44
N ASN A 54 -6.52 2.85 -5.26
CA ASN A 54 -7.41 3.95 -4.88
C ASN A 54 -7.12 4.44 -3.46
N LYS A 55 -6.85 3.52 -2.53
CA LYS A 55 -6.39 3.85 -1.18
C LYS A 55 -5.05 4.59 -1.21
N LEU A 56 -4.09 4.11 -2.00
CA LEU A 56 -2.79 4.76 -2.14
C LEU A 56 -2.90 6.16 -2.78
N ALA A 57 -3.70 6.30 -3.82
CA ALA A 57 -3.95 7.59 -4.48
C ALA A 57 -4.66 8.58 -3.54
N ALA A 58 -5.61 8.11 -2.73
CA ALA A 58 -6.27 8.93 -1.72
C ALA A 58 -5.28 9.37 -0.62
N LEU A 59 -4.40 8.48 -0.14
CA LEU A 59 -3.35 8.86 0.81
C LEU A 59 -2.36 9.87 0.23
N GLN A 60 -1.93 9.68 -1.03
CA GLN A 60 -1.06 10.63 -1.72
C GLN A 60 -1.70 12.01 -1.90
N GLN A 61 -3.01 12.06 -2.16
CA GLN A 61 -3.77 13.30 -2.20
C GLN A 61 -3.82 14.01 -0.83
N VAL A 62 -4.04 13.26 0.26
CA VAL A 62 -4.02 13.81 1.62
C VAL A 62 -2.65 14.37 1.96
N ASP A 63 -1.58 13.60 1.74
CA ASP A 63 -0.20 14.04 1.98
C ASP A 63 0.14 15.31 1.19
N TYR A 64 -0.33 15.41 -0.06
CA TYR A 64 -0.15 16.61 -0.89
C TYR A 64 -0.83 17.84 -0.27
N TRP A 65 -2.08 17.72 0.17
CA TRP A 65 -2.80 18.85 0.78
C TRP A 65 -2.23 19.24 2.14
N ASP A 66 -1.76 18.27 2.95
CA ASP A 66 -1.05 18.53 4.20
C ASP A 66 0.26 19.31 3.96
N GLN A 67 1.00 18.94 2.91
CA GLN A 67 2.20 19.66 2.49
C GLN A 67 1.85 21.10 2.08
N VAL A 68 0.87 21.28 1.20
CA VAL A 68 0.42 22.60 0.72
C VAL A 68 -0.09 23.47 1.87
N GLU A 69 -0.86 22.92 2.81
CA GLU A 69 -1.32 23.65 4.00
C GLU A 69 -0.14 24.07 4.89
N SER A 70 0.84 23.18 5.08
CA SER A 70 2.04 23.47 5.88
C SER A 70 2.92 24.57 5.28
N GLU A 71 2.89 24.71 3.95
CA GLU A 71 3.66 25.70 3.19
C GLU A 71 2.94 27.05 3.15
N ARG A 72 1.60 27.04 3.01
CA ARG A 72 0.80 28.27 2.89
C ARG A 72 0.73 29.10 4.18
N ARG A 73 0.97 28.50 5.35
CA ARG A 73 0.98 29.19 6.65
C ARG A 73 2.29 29.88 7.01
N LEU A 74 3.35 29.75 6.19
CA LEU A 74 4.66 30.29 6.53
C LEU A 74 5.00 31.53 5.70
N SER A 75 5.32 32.63 6.40
CA SER A 75 5.98 33.80 5.81
C SER A 75 7.38 33.41 5.28
N GLU A 76 7.88 34.13 4.28
CA GLU A 76 9.19 33.89 3.63
C GLU A 76 10.36 33.86 4.64
N GLU A 77 10.22 34.61 5.74
CA GLU A 77 11.15 34.61 6.87
C GLU A 77 11.09 33.31 7.68
N GLU A 78 9.89 32.74 7.86
CA GLU A 78 9.69 31.47 8.57
C GLU A 78 10.18 30.28 7.74
N PHE A 79 10.04 30.35 6.42
CA PHE A 79 10.64 29.37 5.49
C PHE A 79 12.16 29.34 5.62
N SER A 80 12.79 30.52 5.64
CA SER A 80 14.24 30.67 5.83
C SER A 80 14.70 30.12 7.19
N ARG A 81 13.93 30.35 8.26
CA ARG A 81 14.20 29.81 9.60
C ARG A 81 14.04 28.29 9.67
N ARG A 82 12.99 27.72 9.05
CA ARG A 82 12.74 26.27 9.01
C ARG A 82 13.79 25.53 8.18
N LYS A 83 14.25 26.11 7.06
CA LYS A 83 15.34 25.58 6.23
C LYS A 83 16.67 25.58 6.99
N LYS A 84 16.97 26.65 7.74
CA LYS A 84 18.15 26.70 8.64
C LYS A 84 18.07 25.62 9.72
N ARG A 85 16.92 25.42 10.37
CA ARG A 85 16.70 24.34 11.36
C ARG A 85 16.88 22.94 10.77
N LYS A 86 16.28 22.65 9.60
CA LYS A 86 16.47 21.35 8.93
C LYS A 86 17.93 21.11 8.56
N LYS A 87 18.64 22.12 8.05
CA LYS A 87 20.07 22.04 7.71
C LYS A 87 20.93 21.82 8.96
N ALA A 88 20.60 22.48 10.07
CA ALA A 88 21.25 22.28 11.36
C ALA A 88 21.01 20.87 11.92
N MET A 89 19.79 20.33 11.82
CA MET A 89 19.49 18.95 12.24
C MET A 89 20.25 17.93 11.39
N LEU A 90 20.24 18.05 10.06
CA LEU A 90 21.01 17.15 9.18
C LEU A 90 22.51 17.23 9.45
N ASN A 91 23.05 18.44 9.66
CA ASN A 91 24.45 18.63 9.99
C ASN A 91 24.77 18.07 11.37
N GLY A 92 23.92 18.27 12.37
CA GLY A 92 24.08 17.70 13.72
C GLY A 92 24.06 16.17 13.70
N SER A 93 23.15 15.56 12.94
CA SER A 93 23.13 14.11 12.72
C SER A 93 24.35 13.60 11.93
N ARG A 94 24.96 14.43 11.08
CA ARG A 94 26.21 14.12 10.38
C ARG A 94 27.41 14.17 11.33
N TRP A 95 27.48 15.18 12.21
CA TRP A 95 28.50 15.27 13.25
C TRP A 95 28.45 14.10 14.22
N MET A 96 27.24 13.72 14.66
CA MET A 96 27.02 12.61 15.59
C MET A 96 27.49 11.25 15.01
N ARG A 97 27.48 11.09 13.68
CA ARG A 97 28.04 9.91 13.00
C ARG A 97 29.56 9.99 12.83
N SER A 98 30.16 11.17 12.74
CA SER A 98 31.61 11.32 12.60
C SER A 98 32.37 11.21 13.93
N THR A 99 31.74 11.48 15.08
CA THR A 99 32.39 11.35 16.41
C THR A 99 32.24 9.96 17.05
N GLY A 100 31.56 9.00 16.41
CA GLY A 100 31.27 7.68 16.98
C GLY A 100 32.33 6.60 16.76
N ASP A 101 33.27 6.78 15.83
CA ASP A 101 34.19 5.72 15.38
C ASP A 101 35.68 6.00 15.72
N ASN A 102 35.99 6.36 16.96
CA ASN A 102 37.40 6.38 17.39
C ASN A 102 37.58 6.10 18.89
N TYR A 103 37.22 4.89 19.30
CA TYR A 103 37.78 4.26 20.50
C TYR A 103 38.07 2.80 20.21
N GLN A 104 39.15 2.54 19.44
CA GLN A 104 39.83 1.25 19.49
C GLN A 104 40.80 1.28 20.66
N GLY A 105 40.53 0.42 21.65
CA GLY A 105 41.31 0.30 22.86
C GLY A 105 42.69 -0.31 22.62
N SER A 106 43.63 0.09 23.47
CA SER A 106 44.85 -0.67 23.74
C SER A 106 45.20 -0.53 25.22
N CYS A 107 44.79 -1.52 26.00
CA CYS A 107 45.39 -1.86 27.29
C CYS A 107 45.42 -3.39 27.36
N GLY A 108 46.62 -3.94 27.23
CA GLY A 108 46.97 -5.35 27.33
C GLY A 108 48.47 -5.47 27.10
#